data_AF-A0A961CMY3-F1
#
_entry.id   AF-A0A961CMY3-F1
#
_cell.length_a   1.000
_cell.length_b   1.000
_cell.length_c   1.000
_cell.angle_alpha   90.00
_cell.angle_beta   90.00
_cell.angle_gamma   90.00
#
_symmetry.space_group_name_H-M   'P 1'
#
loop_
_entity.id
_entity.type
_entity.pdbx_description
1 polymer ?
#
loop_
_entity_poly.entity_id
_entity_poly.type
_entity_poly.pdbx_seq_one_letter_code
_entity_poly.pdbx_strand_id
1 'polypeptide(L)'
;GRDLLPLVDGEADAAEAFADRAAYLLTRDNVLEGDSGASGLARRLGLDGSPPLPLRIALPAHVASNFEGLVARVPEDAAPGGADHLWKVVRTFDDPATWTEPHARHRAATGPGGTSHRGAPLADEWELYDLEADPFEAENRAKDPAAAAVLAHLRERLVEERARSVPERNTPWPYATSAAHDAKRPPLPARLLRKGL
;
A
#
# COMPACT_ATOMS: atom_id res chain seq x y z
N GLY A 1 -13.35 -6.94 -21.11
CA GLY A 1 -13.52 -7.83 -19.94
C GLY A 1 -13.71 -9.24 -20.43
N ARG A 2 -13.28 -10.24 -19.65
CA ARG A 2 -13.53 -11.66 -19.92
C ARG A 2 -14.82 -12.06 -19.21
N ASP A 3 -15.69 -12.81 -19.88
CA ASP A 3 -16.91 -13.36 -19.26
C ASP A 3 -16.53 -14.44 -18.23
N LEU A 4 -17.15 -14.38 -17.06
CA LEU A 4 -16.93 -15.29 -15.94
C LEU A 4 -18.17 -16.14 -15.62
N LEU A 5 -19.28 -15.98 -16.34
CA LEU A 5 -20.48 -16.81 -16.15
C LEU A 5 -20.18 -18.31 -16.19
N PRO A 6 -19.36 -18.84 -17.11
CA PRO A 6 -19.00 -20.26 -17.12
C PRO A 6 -18.38 -20.77 -15.80
N LEU A 7 -17.64 -19.91 -15.09
CA LEU A 7 -17.05 -20.25 -13.79
C LEU A 7 -18.11 -20.24 -12.68
N VAL A 8 -19.05 -19.29 -12.73
CA VAL A 8 -20.18 -19.20 -11.78
C VAL A 8 -21.14 -20.38 -11.97
N ASP A 9 -21.36 -20.79 -13.21
CA ASP A 9 -22.24 -21.90 -13.58
C ASP A 9 -21.59 -23.28 -13.35
N GLY A 10 -20.30 -23.32 -12.96
CA GLY A 10 -19.59 -24.54 -12.58
C GLY A 10 -19.14 -25.40 -13.75
N GLU A 11 -18.91 -24.81 -14.93
CA GLU A 11 -18.40 -25.55 -16.08
C GLU A 11 -16.95 -26.02 -15.82
N ALA A 12 -16.70 -27.32 -16.02
CA ALA A 12 -15.41 -27.94 -15.71
C ALA A 12 -14.24 -27.33 -16.51
N ASP A 13 -14.45 -27.07 -17.80
CA ASP A 13 -13.44 -26.45 -18.67
C ASP A 13 -13.09 -25.02 -18.21
N ALA A 14 -14.07 -24.29 -17.68
CA ALA A 14 -13.85 -22.98 -17.10
C ALA A 14 -13.05 -23.09 -15.79
N ALA A 15 -13.41 -24.02 -14.91
CA ALA A 15 -12.70 -24.25 -13.66
C ALA A 15 -11.21 -24.62 -13.91
N GLU A 16 -10.93 -25.48 -14.90
CA GLU A 16 -9.57 -25.83 -15.29
C GLU A 16 -8.81 -24.62 -15.85
N ALA A 17 -9.45 -23.84 -16.73
CA ALA A 17 -8.85 -22.62 -17.29
C ALA A 17 -8.56 -21.52 -16.24
N PHE A 18 -9.18 -21.60 -15.06
CA PHE A 18 -8.99 -20.67 -13.95
C PHE A 18 -8.25 -21.28 -12.76
N ALA A 19 -7.82 -22.54 -12.82
CA ALA A 19 -7.19 -23.26 -11.72
C ALA A 19 -5.89 -22.60 -11.25
N ASP A 20 -5.12 -22.04 -12.19
CA ASP A 20 -3.87 -21.32 -11.92
C ASP A 20 -4.07 -19.79 -11.88
N ARG A 21 -5.31 -19.31 -11.72
CA ARG A 21 -5.56 -17.88 -11.66
C ARG A 21 -5.08 -17.29 -10.35
N ALA A 22 -4.20 -16.32 -10.46
CA ALA A 22 -3.84 -15.41 -9.38
C ALA A 22 -4.87 -14.29 -9.21
N ALA A 23 -5.16 -13.93 -7.97
CA ALA A 23 -5.80 -12.66 -7.62
C ALA A 23 -4.74 -11.66 -7.15
N TYR A 24 -4.47 -10.64 -7.96
CA TYR A 24 -3.54 -9.56 -7.65
C TYR A 24 -4.29 -8.31 -7.22
N LEU A 25 -3.78 -7.64 -6.18
CA LEU A 25 -4.28 -6.37 -5.69
C LEU A 25 -3.11 -5.43 -5.40
N LEU A 26 -3.30 -4.14 -5.65
CA LEU A 26 -2.30 -3.10 -5.41
C LEU A 26 -3.02 -1.83 -4.99
N THR A 27 -2.52 -1.21 -3.94
CA THR A 27 -2.87 0.17 -3.59
C THR A 27 -1.62 1.05 -3.68
N ARG A 28 -1.78 2.19 -4.34
CA ARG A 28 -0.77 3.26 -4.38
C ARG A 28 -1.41 4.55 -3.90
N ASP A 29 -2.06 4.44 -2.76
CA ASP A 29 -2.74 5.57 -2.15
C ASP A 29 -1.74 6.21 -1.20
N ASN A 30 -1.22 7.37 -1.60
CA ASN A 30 -0.41 8.16 -0.70
C ASN A 30 -1.35 8.74 0.37
N VAL A 31 -1.66 7.95 1.41
CA VAL A 31 -2.69 8.24 2.41
C VAL A 31 -2.37 9.52 3.20
N LEU A 32 -1.12 9.99 3.17
CA LEU A 32 -0.67 11.26 3.76
C LEU A 32 -0.85 12.48 2.82
N GLU A 33 -1.16 12.24 1.55
CA GLU A 33 -1.44 13.26 0.52
C GLU A 33 -2.90 13.30 0.09
N GLY A 34 -3.56 12.16 0.02
CA GLY A 34 -4.94 12.01 -0.45
C GLY A 34 -5.95 12.02 0.69
N ASP A 35 -6.94 12.90 0.56
CA ASP A 35 -8.13 13.03 1.41
C ASP A 35 -7.92 13.81 2.72
N SER A 36 -7.89 15.15 2.58
CA SER A 36 -8.25 16.19 3.57
C SER A 36 -7.58 16.18 4.95
N GLY A 37 -6.86 15.12 5.31
CA GLY A 37 -6.69 14.70 6.68
C GLY A 37 -8.01 14.57 7.46
N ALA A 38 -9.21 14.68 6.88
CA ALA A 38 -10.47 14.83 7.62
C ALA A 38 -11.05 13.50 8.08
N SER A 39 -11.29 13.38 9.39
CA SER A 39 -12.16 12.33 9.91
C SER A 39 -13.61 12.48 9.42
N GLY A 40 -14.41 11.42 9.54
CA GLY A 40 -15.85 11.50 9.23
C GLY A 40 -16.59 12.60 10.02
N LEU A 41 -16.15 12.90 11.24
CA LEU A 41 -16.69 13.99 12.04
C LEU A 41 -16.32 15.37 11.45
N ALA A 42 -15.09 15.57 11.00
CA ALA A 42 -14.68 16.79 10.32
C ALA A 42 -15.47 17.03 9.02
N ARG A 43 -15.68 15.99 8.22
CA ARG A 43 -16.47 16.09 6.97
C ARG A 43 -17.92 16.45 7.24
N ARG A 44 -18.53 15.84 8.26
CA ARG A 44 -19.90 16.17 8.69
C ARG A 44 -20.04 17.64 9.13
N LEU A 45 -18.96 18.25 9.60
CA LEU A 45 -18.89 19.65 10.01
C LEU A 45 -18.44 20.59 8.88
N GLY A 46 -18.23 20.09 7.65
CA GLY A 46 -17.78 20.90 6.51
C GLY A 46 -16.32 21.34 6.59
N LEU A 47 -15.47 20.60 7.33
CA LEU A 47 -14.04 20.90 7.51
C LEU A 47 -13.17 19.95 6.67
N ASP A 48 -13.31 20.04 5.35
CA ASP A 48 -12.78 19.12 4.33
C ASP A 48 -11.42 19.54 3.71
N GLY A 49 -10.94 20.77 3.93
CA GLY A 49 -9.65 21.21 3.38
C GLY A 49 -8.46 21.08 4.36
N SER A 50 -8.71 21.33 5.65
CA SER A 50 -7.68 21.32 6.71
C SER A 50 -8.36 21.28 8.09
N PRO A 51 -8.89 20.13 8.52
CA PRO A 51 -9.51 20.00 9.82
C PRO A 51 -8.49 20.26 10.94
N PRO A 52 -8.95 20.70 12.12
CA PRO A 52 -8.09 20.79 13.29
C PRO A 52 -7.56 19.39 13.66
N LEU A 53 -6.32 19.32 14.14
CA LEU A 53 -5.60 18.06 14.44
C LEU A 53 -6.43 16.98 15.15
N PRO A 54 -7.26 17.29 16.18
CA PRO A 54 -8.07 16.26 16.86
C PRO A 54 -9.13 15.61 15.99
N LEU A 55 -9.53 16.29 14.91
CA LEU A 55 -10.53 15.82 13.97
C LEU A 55 -9.89 15.26 12.70
N ARG A 56 -8.57 15.03 12.71
CA ARG A 56 -7.88 14.39 11.60
C ARG A 56 -7.82 12.87 11.73
N ILE A 57 -7.73 12.19 10.59
CA ILE A 57 -7.35 10.78 10.56
C ILE A 57 -5.90 10.68 11.03
N ALA A 58 -5.66 9.92 12.09
CA ALA A 58 -4.32 9.66 12.60
C ALA A 58 -3.77 8.41 11.92
N LEU A 59 -2.70 8.58 11.15
CA LEU A 59 -1.90 7.47 10.64
C LEU A 59 -0.65 7.31 11.51
N PRO A 60 -0.17 6.08 11.73
CA PRO A 60 1.13 5.85 12.34
C PRO A 60 2.21 6.65 11.60
N ALA A 61 3.07 7.31 12.35
CA ALA A 61 4.17 8.08 11.77
C ALA A 61 5.21 7.12 11.16
N HIS A 62 5.82 7.53 10.04
CA HIS A 62 6.95 6.81 9.44
C HIS A 62 6.65 5.39 8.96
N VAL A 63 5.42 5.10 8.53
CA VAL A 63 5.08 3.83 7.87
C VAL A 63 5.12 3.96 6.34
N ALA A 64 5.30 2.83 5.69
CA ALA A 64 5.18 2.70 4.25
C ALA A 64 3.73 2.96 3.82
N SER A 65 3.56 3.50 2.61
CA SER A 65 2.26 3.99 2.13
C SER A 65 1.63 3.12 1.04
N ASN A 66 2.36 2.12 0.53
CA ASN A 66 1.86 1.24 -0.52
C ASN A 66 1.82 -0.19 -0.02
N PHE A 67 0.83 -0.94 -0.49
CA PHE A 67 0.85 -2.39 -0.37
C PHE A 67 0.37 -3.05 -1.66
N GLU A 68 0.93 -4.22 -1.92
CA GLU A 68 0.43 -5.13 -2.93
C GLU A 68 0.26 -6.51 -2.33
N GLY A 69 -0.67 -7.29 -2.90
CA GLY A 69 -0.93 -8.64 -2.48
C GLY A 69 -1.21 -9.54 -3.67
N LEU A 70 -0.90 -10.81 -3.49
CA LEU A 70 -1.18 -11.88 -4.43
C LEU A 70 -1.76 -13.04 -3.65
N VAL A 71 -2.91 -13.54 -4.12
CA VAL A 71 -3.46 -14.83 -3.69
C VAL A 71 -3.37 -15.79 -4.87
N ALA A 72 -2.69 -16.90 -4.66
CA ALA A 72 -2.48 -17.92 -5.69
C ALA A 72 -2.36 -19.31 -5.06
N ARG A 73 -2.74 -20.34 -5.82
CA ARG A 73 -2.45 -21.72 -5.46
C ARG A 73 -0.97 -21.99 -5.73
N VAL A 74 -0.30 -22.70 -4.83
CA VAL A 74 1.13 -23.04 -4.97
C VAL A 74 1.29 -24.56 -4.97
N PRO A 75 1.51 -25.17 -6.15
CA PRO A 75 1.82 -26.58 -6.25
C PRO A 75 3.11 -26.96 -5.52
N GLU A 76 3.17 -28.19 -4.99
CA GLU A 76 4.35 -28.71 -4.29
C GLU A 76 5.59 -28.79 -5.20
N ASP A 77 5.39 -29.04 -6.50
CA ASP A 77 6.47 -29.07 -7.50
C ASP A 77 6.96 -27.67 -7.89
N ALA A 78 6.11 -26.64 -7.76
CA ALA A 78 6.48 -25.25 -8.01
C ALA A 78 7.30 -24.66 -6.84
N ALA A 79 6.95 -25.01 -5.60
CA ALA A 79 7.70 -24.63 -4.41
C ALA A 79 7.53 -25.65 -3.28
N PRO A 80 8.63 -26.19 -2.70
CA PRO A 80 8.55 -27.06 -1.54
C PRO A 80 7.77 -26.42 -0.39
N GLY A 81 6.81 -27.18 0.16
CA GLY A 81 5.90 -26.71 1.20
C GLY A 81 4.68 -25.94 0.68
N GLY A 82 4.50 -25.85 -0.64
CA GLY A 82 3.31 -25.27 -1.27
C GLY A 82 2.07 -26.16 -1.11
N ALA A 83 2.24 -27.48 -1.17
CA ALA A 83 1.22 -28.51 -0.93
C ALA A 83 -0.09 -28.37 -1.75
N ASP A 84 -0.06 -27.73 -2.92
CA ASP A 84 -1.25 -27.33 -3.67
C ASP A 84 -2.21 -26.43 -2.87
N HIS A 85 -1.75 -25.84 -1.76
CA HIS A 85 -2.57 -24.97 -0.92
C HIS A 85 -2.77 -23.59 -1.57
N LEU A 86 -3.80 -22.89 -1.10
CA LEU A 86 -4.01 -21.49 -1.44
C LEU A 86 -3.16 -20.61 -0.51
N TRP A 87 -2.29 -19.79 -1.09
CA TRP A 87 -1.41 -18.90 -0.33
C TRP A 87 -1.69 -17.44 -0.63
N LYS A 88 -1.47 -16.59 0.38
CA LYS A 88 -1.48 -15.13 0.26
C LYS A 88 -0.11 -14.57 0.61
N VAL A 89 0.48 -13.80 -0.29
CA VAL A 89 1.64 -12.96 0.01
C VAL A 89 1.22 -11.49 -0.02
N VAL A 90 1.71 -10.71 0.94
CA VAL A 90 1.53 -9.26 0.98
C VAL A 90 2.90 -8.60 1.11
N ARG A 91 3.10 -7.53 0.34
CA ARG A 91 4.25 -6.65 0.43
C ARG A 91 3.80 -5.26 0.80
N THR A 92 4.35 -4.73 1.88
CA THR A 92 4.23 -3.32 2.25
C THR A 92 5.53 -2.61 1.88
N PHE A 93 5.46 -1.51 1.12
CA PHE A 93 6.64 -0.88 0.54
C PHE A 93 6.53 0.62 0.30
N ASP A 94 7.69 1.26 0.13
CA ASP A 94 7.80 2.62 -0.37
C ASP A 94 8.13 2.63 -1.87
N ASP A 95 7.40 3.45 -2.63
CA ASP A 95 7.70 3.76 -4.03
C ASP A 95 8.20 5.22 -4.14
N PRO A 96 9.51 5.45 -4.31
CA PRO A 96 10.07 6.79 -4.46
C PRO A 96 9.46 7.60 -5.61
N ALA A 97 8.95 6.95 -6.66
CA ALA A 97 8.31 7.65 -7.77
C ALA A 97 6.97 8.26 -7.39
N THR A 98 6.32 7.77 -6.32
CA THR A 98 5.02 8.26 -5.83
C THR A 98 5.14 9.06 -4.54
N TRP A 99 6.36 9.44 -4.15
CA TRP A 99 6.56 10.31 -2.99
C TRP A 99 6.03 11.73 -3.21
N THR A 100 5.76 12.43 -2.12
CA THR A 100 5.33 13.84 -2.11
C THR A 100 6.20 14.73 -2.95
N GLU A 101 7.51 14.51 -2.86
CA GLU A 101 8.48 15.02 -3.78
C GLU A 101 9.18 13.81 -4.41
N PRO A 102 8.78 13.42 -5.64
CA PRO A 102 9.27 12.21 -6.29
C PRO A 102 10.80 12.13 -6.24
N HIS A 103 11.29 10.98 -5.77
CA HIS A 103 12.72 10.67 -5.59
C HIS A 103 13.50 11.57 -4.61
N ALA A 104 12.86 12.54 -3.95
CA ALA A 104 13.53 13.47 -3.05
C ALA A 104 13.14 13.25 -1.59
N ARG A 105 11.84 13.35 -1.27
CA ARG A 105 11.35 13.11 0.10
C ARG A 105 9.87 12.77 0.14
N HIS A 106 9.52 11.86 1.04
CA HIS A 106 8.14 11.47 1.33
C HIS A 106 7.67 12.13 2.62
N ARG A 107 6.45 12.68 2.64
CA ARG A 107 5.80 13.14 3.87
C ARG A 107 5.63 11.95 4.82
N ALA A 108 6.15 12.04 6.04
CA ALA A 108 6.17 10.92 6.99
C ALA A 108 5.15 11.06 8.14
N ALA A 109 4.87 12.29 8.58
CA ALA A 109 3.86 12.58 9.59
C ALA A 109 3.43 14.06 9.53
N THR A 110 2.28 14.37 10.12
CA THR A 110 1.86 15.76 10.40
C THR A 110 1.41 15.85 11.86
N GLY A 111 2.04 16.73 12.65
CA GLY A 111 1.72 16.91 14.06
C GLY A 111 1.75 18.38 14.52
N PRO A 112 1.66 18.65 15.83
CA PRO A 112 1.71 20.00 16.38
C PRO A 112 2.96 20.81 15.98
N GLY A 113 4.09 20.12 15.71
CA GLY A 113 5.33 20.72 15.23
C GLY A 113 5.41 20.94 13.71
N GLY A 114 4.34 20.66 12.97
CA GLY A 114 4.30 20.73 11.51
C GLY A 114 4.48 19.37 10.83
N THR A 115 4.75 19.40 9.53
CA THR A 115 4.93 18.20 8.69
C THR A 115 6.38 17.73 8.73
N SER A 116 6.59 16.44 8.99
CA SER A 116 7.90 15.78 8.88
C SER A 116 8.00 14.99 7.58
N HIS A 117 9.23 14.80 7.09
CA HIS A 117 9.53 14.08 5.86
C HIS A 117 10.65 13.06 6.07
N ARG A 118 10.68 12.00 5.26
CA ARG A 118 11.79 11.04 5.12
C ARG A 118 12.44 11.16 3.74
N GLY A 119 13.75 11.02 3.67
CA GLY A 119 14.52 11.06 2.42
C GLY A 119 14.98 9.70 1.91
N ALA A 120 14.72 8.62 2.66
CA ALA A 120 15.07 7.26 2.29
C ALA A 120 13.82 6.36 2.35
N PRO A 121 13.69 5.40 1.42
CA PRO A 121 12.61 4.43 1.45
C PRO A 121 12.76 3.50 2.64
N LEU A 122 11.63 3.10 3.20
CA LEU A 122 11.57 2.00 4.15
C LEU A 122 11.86 0.68 3.43
N ALA A 123 12.43 -0.27 4.17
CA ALA A 123 12.59 -1.63 3.68
C ALA A 123 11.21 -2.24 3.41
N ASP A 124 11.13 -3.11 2.42
CA ASP A 124 9.92 -3.90 2.19
C ASP A 124 9.64 -4.78 3.40
N GLU A 125 8.40 -4.78 3.85
CA GLU A 125 7.89 -5.74 4.82
C GLU A 125 7.01 -6.77 4.12
N TRP A 126 7.16 -8.02 4.52
CA TRP A 126 6.50 -9.16 3.89
C TRP A 126 5.62 -9.88 4.89
N GLU A 127 4.44 -10.28 4.43
CA GLU A 127 3.55 -11.18 5.12
C GLU A 127 3.19 -12.35 4.23
N LEU A 128 3.07 -13.54 4.81
CA LEU A 128 2.76 -14.77 4.10
C LEU A 128 1.79 -15.60 4.93
N TYR A 129 0.70 -16.04 4.31
CA TYR A 129 -0.33 -16.85 4.96
C TYR A 129 -0.69 -18.05 4.09
N ASP A 130 -0.73 -19.23 4.70
CA ASP A 130 -1.32 -20.43 4.11
C ASP A 130 -2.83 -20.37 4.38
N LEU A 131 -3.64 -20.03 3.38
CA LEU A 131 -5.07 -19.84 3.57
C LEU A 131 -5.84 -21.17 3.67
N GLU A 132 -5.21 -22.29 3.30
CA GLU A 132 -5.81 -23.62 3.46
C GLU A 132 -5.65 -24.08 4.92
N ALA A 133 -4.47 -23.86 5.52
CA ALA A 133 -4.21 -24.20 6.91
C ALA A 133 -4.66 -23.12 7.92
N ASP A 134 -4.64 -21.85 7.51
CA ASP A 134 -4.95 -20.66 8.31
C ASP A 134 -5.87 -19.69 7.53
N PRO A 135 -7.17 -20.03 7.39
CA PRO A 135 -8.11 -19.23 6.62
C PRO A 135 -8.44 -17.86 7.24
N PHE A 136 -7.98 -17.58 8.46
CA PHE A 136 -8.20 -16.34 9.17
C PHE A 136 -6.93 -15.48 9.33
N GLU A 137 -5.83 -15.87 8.66
CA GLU A 137 -4.59 -15.10 8.53
C GLU A 137 -3.98 -14.71 9.89
N ALA A 138 -4.02 -15.60 10.87
CA ALA A 138 -3.44 -15.34 12.19
C ALA A 138 -1.92 -15.54 12.26
N GLU A 139 -1.36 -16.44 11.45
CA GLU A 139 0.06 -16.79 11.51
C GLU A 139 0.81 -16.29 10.28
N ASN A 140 1.54 -15.19 10.45
CA ASN A 140 2.45 -14.71 9.41
C ASN A 140 3.71 -15.58 9.32
N ARG A 141 3.83 -16.33 8.22
CA ARG A 141 4.92 -17.26 7.94
C ARG A 141 6.07 -16.65 7.13
N ALA A 142 6.09 -15.34 6.89
CA ALA A 142 7.13 -14.72 6.05
C ALA A 142 8.56 -14.85 6.63
N LYS A 143 8.69 -15.07 7.94
CA LYS A 143 9.97 -15.32 8.63
C LYS A 143 10.19 -16.80 8.99
N ASP A 144 9.25 -17.68 8.63
CA ASP A 144 9.36 -19.12 8.85
C ASP A 144 10.31 -19.73 7.81
N PRO A 145 11.44 -20.34 8.21
CA PRO A 145 12.35 -21.01 7.28
C PRO A 145 11.68 -22.12 6.46
N ALA A 146 10.65 -22.78 7.00
CA ALA A 146 9.93 -23.84 6.30
C ALA A 146 9.09 -23.31 5.13
N ALA A 147 8.66 -22.05 5.18
CA ALA A 147 7.88 -21.38 4.13
C ALA A 147 8.75 -20.52 3.19
N ALA A 148 10.08 -20.53 3.36
CA ALA A 148 10.98 -19.65 2.60
C ALA A 148 10.93 -19.90 1.08
N ALA A 149 10.76 -21.14 0.65
CA ALA A 149 10.64 -21.49 -0.77
C ALA A 149 9.32 -20.96 -1.36
N VAL A 150 8.20 -21.12 -0.63
CA VAL A 150 6.90 -20.57 -1.01
C VAL A 150 6.95 -19.05 -1.11
N LEU A 151 7.58 -18.37 -0.13
CA LEU A 151 7.76 -16.93 -0.17
C LEU A 151 8.57 -16.49 -1.41
N ALA A 152 9.67 -17.18 -1.71
CA ALA A 152 10.50 -16.86 -2.86
C ALA A 152 9.71 -17.01 -4.18
N HIS A 153 9.01 -18.13 -4.35
CA HIS A 153 8.15 -18.38 -5.51
C HIS A 153 7.07 -17.30 -5.68
N LEU A 154 6.34 -16.98 -4.62
CA LEU A 154 5.27 -15.99 -4.67
C LEU A 154 5.79 -14.57 -4.90
N ARG A 155 7.01 -14.24 -4.46
CA ARG A 155 7.65 -12.94 -4.76
C ARG A 155 7.95 -12.79 -6.25
N GLU A 156 8.41 -13.84 -6.90
CA GLU A 156 8.63 -13.86 -8.36
C GLU A 156 7.30 -13.70 -9.10
N ARG A 157 6.31 -14.53 -8.73
CA ARG A 157 4.97 -14.49 -9.33
C ARG A 157 4.26 -13.14 -9.14
N LEU A 158 4.48 -12.49 -8.00
CA LEU A 158 3.96 -11.14 -7.72
C LEU A 158 4.55 -10.08 -8.65
N VAL A 159 5.84 -10.19 -9.02
CA VAL A 159 6.46 -9.29 -10.01
C VAL A 159 5.85 -9.51 -11.41
N GLU A 160 5.65 -10.77 -11.80
CA GLU A 160 5.03 -11.13 -13.08
C GLU A 160 3.59 -10.62 -13.18
N GLU A 161 2.77 -10.88 -12.15
CA GLU A 161 1.38 -10.45 -12.11
C GLU A 161 1.23 -8.94 -12.03
N ARG A 162 2.14 -8.25 -11.32
CA ARG A 162 2.22 -6.78 -11.35
C ARG A 162 2.48 -6.28 -12.77
N ALA A 163 3.46 -6.83 -13.48
CA ALA A 163 3.79 -6.42 -14.84
C ALA A 163 2.62 -6.65 -15.81
N ARG A 164 1.83 -7.71 -15.57
CA ARG A 164 0.65 -8.04 -16.36
C ARG A 164 -0.56 -7.17 -16.05
N SER A 165 -0.75 -6.80 -14.79
CA SER A 165 -1.95 -6.12 -14.29
C SER A 165 -1.84 -4.60 -14.26
N VAL A 166 -0.62 -4.07 -14.13
CA VAL A 166 -0.35 -2.63 -13.99
C VAL A 166 0.33 -2.14 -15.26
N PRO A 167 -0.43 -1.71 -16.29
CA PRO A 167 0.16 -1.17 -17.51
C PRO A 167 0.99 0.08 -17.19
N GLU A 168 2.05 0.28 -17.97
CA GLU A 168 2.86 1.49 -17.89
C GLU A 168 1.97 2.72 -18.15
N ARG A 169 2.10 3.74 -17.31
CA ARG A 169 1.26 4.94 -17.43
C ARG A 169 1.68 5.74 -18.66
N ASN A 170 0.79 5.81 -19.66
CA ASN A 170 1.00 6.66 -20.85
C ASN A 170 1.11 8.16 -20.52
N THR A 171 0.54 8.60 -19.40
CA THR A 171 0.63 9.99 -18.93
C THR A 171 0.76 10.01 -17.40
N PRO A 172 1.73 10.75 -16.83
CA PRO A 172 1.77 11.02 -15.39
C PRO A 172 0.43 11.63 -14.94
N TRP A 173 -0.04 11.29 -13.74
CA TRP A 173 -1.14 12.06 -13.14
C TRP A 173 -0.69 13.53 -13.02
N PRO A 174 -1.55 14.51 -13.34
CA PRO A 174 -1.30 15.89 -12.96
C PRO A 174 -1.42 15.98 -11.44
N TYR A 175 -0.33 15.68 -10.72
CA TYR A 175 -0.24 15.97 -9.30
C TYR A 175 -0.31 17.48 -9.13
N ALA A 176 -1.38 17.95 -8.51
CA ALA A 176 -1.45 19.34 -8.10
C ALA A 176 -0.39 19.56 -7.01
N THR A 177 0.60 20.42 -7.30
CA THR A 177 1.52 20.90 -6.27
C THR A 177 0.71 21.54 -5.15
N SER A 178 0.69 20.91 -3.96
CA SER A 178 -0.08 21.46 -2.84
C SER A 178 0.53 22.79 -2.40
N ALA A 179 -0.31 23.82 -2.17
CA ALA A 179 0.14 25.08 -1.58
C ALA A 179 0.63 24.92 -0.11
N ALA A 180 0.57 23.71 0.46
CA ALA A 180 1.15 23.41 1.76
C ALA A 180 2.69 23.52 1.77
N HIS A 181 3.33 23.52 0.59
CA HIS A 181 4.77 23.79 0.44
C HIS A 181 5.12 25.28 0.52
N ASP A 182 4.16 26.20 0.48
CA ASP A 182 4.44 27.58 0.86
C ASP A 182 4.69 27.59 2.37
N ALA A 183 5.97 27.63 2.72
CA ALA A 183 6.42 27.98 4.06
C ALA A 183 5.76 29.31 4.42
N LYS A 184 4.60 29.26 5.08
CA LYS A 184 3.93 30.44 5.59
C LYS A 184 4.94 31.12 6.48
N ARG A 185 5.46 32.28 6.03
CA ARG A 185 6.27 33.15 6.86
C ARG A 185 5.49 33.31 8.17
N PRO A 186 6.06 32.90 9.32
CA PRO A 186 5.34 33.00 10.58
C PRO A 186 4.87 34.45 10.75
N PRO A 187 3.65 34.68 11.24
CA PRO A 187 3.10 36.03 11.36
C PRO A 187 4.03 36.88 12.22
N LEU A 188 4.07 38.19 11.95
CA LEU A 188 5.01 39.13 12.58
C LEU A 188 5.15 38.97 14.10
N PRO A 189 4.09 38.72 14.89
CA PRO A 189 4.21 38.52 16.34
C PRO A 189 5.13 37.34 16.70
N ALA A 190 5.00 36.21 16.02
CA ALA A 190 5.81 35.01 16.26
C ALA A 190 7.28 35.22 15.85
N ARG A 191 7.54 36.07 14.85
CA ARG A 191 8.90 36.45 14.43
C ARG A 191 9.59 37.39 15.41
N LEU A 192 8.82 38.27 16.05
CA LEU A 192 9.34 39.20 17.07
C LEU A 192 9.70 38.46 18.36
N LEU A 193 8.87 37.51 18.79
CA LEU A 193 9.17 36.63 19.93
C LEU A 193 10.46 35.83 19.74
N ARG A 194 10.73 35.36 18.51
CA ARG A 194 11.95 34.60 18.18
C ARG A 194 13.23 35.45 18.12
N LYS A 195 13.12 36.77 18.11
CA LYS A 195 14.26 37.72 18.13
C LYS A 195 14.49 38.35 19.51
N GLY A 196 13.60 38.10 20.47
CA GLY A 196 13.67 38.61 21.84
C GLY A 196 14.14 37.59 22.88
N LEU A 197 14.53 36.39 22.44
CA LEU A 197 15.30 35.37 23.17
C LEU A 197 16.69 35.29 22.52
#